data_AF-A0A6C0IIU0-F1
#
_entry.id   AF-A0A6C0IIU0-F1
#
_cell.length_a   1.000
_cell.length_b   1.000
_cell.length_c   1.000
_cell.angle_alpha   90.00
_cell.angle_beta   90.00
_cell.angle_gamma   90.00
#
_symmetry.space_group_name_H-M   'P 1'
#
loop_
_entity.id
_entity.type
_entity.pdbx_description
1 polymer ?
#
loop_
_entity_poly.entity_id
_entity_poly.type
_entity_poly.pdbx_seq_one_letter_code
_entity_poly.pdbx_strand_id
1 'polypeptide(L)'
;MEGIKQMVLPGTIWIAIGLLIVLLLFDILSPKTLQEGFVIMVGKQPIKVIDDSGNYFSTFFPKRGDVGPQKEEKGYIQDPRYFNGYVDVQRLGFTHDYCRVITPGLMDDTFVACALSGTNGTPTTSYKSQTVKQGLKLSRDDYMRDIYNENRYAYCRILKKDTSFQPLCLRAKEFGFGDKDEVDPNPPENIVELLEFYDGCVSWLRLYDDMVDYTKNLIVSKAGGISIPEEPNPSVTNGVSFNGIDQFIRISDNPDLTLGRVIHLRNVRAFSVWAYYDSFANNSHIFDFGNGAGDGNIFLGILGSGDPEGNTNEERPLLCGNQQNTLPNYPQKGGPKACLETTPQNLMLLKANVNEYECNIFDVPPDYSQIQESQKKIESKPTRATLLYEIWDGKQRKMRIKVNKVIPLKKWVHIAITAKTNDSYRPDVAVYINGTQVFVEPSGHLPQTKGSTNNYLGKSNWSNQTSRYELRDELFNGKIFDFRMYNSILSEPKIKKTIVWGQNKLGIN
;
A
#
# COMPACT_ATOMS: atom_id res chain seq x y z
N MET A 1 75.67 -37.40 55.94
CA MET A 1 74.47 -36.59 56.23
C MET A 1 74.66 -35.25 55.56
N GLU A 2 74.30 -35.17 54.28
CA GLU A 2 74.42 -33.96 53.48
C GLU A 2 73.24 -33.03 53.79
N GLY A 3 73.55 -31.81 54.20
CA GLY A 3 72.59 -30.81 54.62
C GLY A 3 71.83 -30.21 53.44
N ILE A 4 70.50 -30.25 53.53
CA ILE A 4 69.55 -29.60 52.63
C ILE A 4 69.75 -28.08 52.75
N LYS A 5 70.20 -27.43 51.67
CA LYS A 5 70.19 -25.96 51.57
C LYS A 5 68.75 -25.49 51.44
N GLN A 6 68.27 -24.72 52.41
CA GLN A 6 66.99 -24.01 52.33
C GLN A 6 67.02 -23.02 51.17
N MET A 7 66.11 -23.20 50.21
CA MET A 7 65.90 -22.32 49.09
C MET A 7 65.04 -21.12 49.57
N VAL A 8 65.69 -19.99 49.84
CA VAL A 8 65.00 -18.75 50.20
C VAL A 8 64.49 -18.11 48.91
N LEU A 9 63.16 -18.15 48.70
CA LEU A 9 62.52 -17.46 47.59
C LEU A 9 62.68 -15.93 47.75
N PRO A 10 63.12 -15.20 46.70
CA PRO A 10 63.29 -13.75 46.76
C PRO A 10 61.97 -13.05 47.08
N GLY A 11 62.02 -12.01 47.92
CA GLY A 11 60.83 -11.32 48.45
C GLY A 11 59.90 -10.73 47.39
N THR A 12 60.38 -10.51 46.17
CA THR A 12 59.58 -10.08 45.02
C THR A 12 58.54 -11.11 44.59
N ILE A 13 58.84 -12.40 44.73
CA ILE A 13 57.91 -13.49 44.40
C ILE A 13 56.77 -13.56 45.42
N TRP A 14 57.06 -13.30 46.70
CA TRP A 14 56.02 -13.23 47.74
C TRP A 14 55.09 -12.04 47.54
N ILE A 15 55.61 -10.90 47.10
CA ILE A 15 54.79 -9.74 46.74
C ILE A 15 53.90 -10.05 45.55
N ALA A 16 54.42 -10.70 44.51
CA ALA A 16 53.64 -11.08 43.33
C ALA A 16 52.53 -12.08 43.67
N ILE A 17 52.84 -13.10 44.49
CA ILE A 17 51.84 -14.09 44.95
C ILE A 17 50.78 -13.43 45.83
N GLY A 18 51.18 -12.51 46.72
CA GLY A 18 50.25 -11.75 47.55
C GLY A 18 49.28 -10.90 46.73
N LEU A 19 49.78 -10.22 45.69
CA LEU A 19 48.97 -9.42 44.77
C LEU A 19 47.96 -10.29 44.00
N LEU A 20 48.39 -11.48 43.58
CA LEU A 20 47.56 -12.42 42.83
C LEU A 20 46.43 -12.98 43.70
N ILE A 21 46.71 -13.31 44.96
CA ILE A 21 45.71 -13.78 45.93
C ILE A 21 44.69 -12.68 46.25
N VAL A 22 45.13 -11.42 46.38
CA VAL A 22 44.23 -10.28 46.63
C VAL A 22 43.30 -10.05 45.44
N LEU A 23 43.80 -10.14 44.21
CA LEU A 23 42.98 -10.04 43.01
C LEU A 23 41.94 -11.17 42.92
N LEU A 24 42.34 -12.40 43.25
CA LEU A 24 41.46 -13.56 43.25
C LEU A 24 40.35 -13.45 44.32
N LEU A 25 40.69 -12.96 45.51
CA LEU A 25 39.72 -12.68 46.57
C LEU A 25 38.76 -11.55 46.20
N PHE A 26 39.25 -10.53 45.50
CA PHE A 26 38.41 -9.42 45.03
C PHE A 26 37.39 -9.87 43.97
N ASP A 27 37.79 -10.78 43.08
CA ASP A 27 36.92 -11.37 42.07
C ASP A 27 35.82 -12.25 42.68
N ILE A 28 36.16 -13.06 43.68
CA ILE A 28 35.19 -13.88 44.43
C ILE A 28 34.18 -13.02 45.21
N LEU A 29 34.63 -11.91 45.81
CA LEU A 29 33.81 -11.08 46.68
C LEU A 29 32.95 -10.05 45.92
N SER A 30 33.30 -9.69 44.68
CA SER A 30 32.51 -8.77 43.86
C SER A 30 32.58 -9.10 42.36
N PRO A 31 31.93 -10.20 41.93
CA PRO A 31 32.01 -10.73 40.56
C PRO A 31 31.38 -9.81 39.50
N LYS A 32 30.73 -8.71 39.89
CA LYS A 32 30.11 -7.75 38.97
C LYS A 32 30.96 -6.50 38.70
N THR A 33 32.02 -6.26 39.47
CA THR A 33 32.85 -5.05 39.35
C THR A 33 34.10 -5.24 38.48
N LEU A 34 34.60 -6.47 38.35
CA LEU A 34 35.63 -6.82 37.37
C LEU A 34 34.96 -7.51 36.18
N GLN A 35 34.34 -6.72 35.30
CA GLN A 35 34.15 -7.18 33.93
C GLN A 35 35.52 -7.16 33.25
N GLU A 36 35.93 -8.30 32.70
CA GLU A 36 37.19 -8.46 31.97
C GLU A 36 37.44 -7.25 31.04
N GLY A 37 38.68 -6.76 31.05
CA GLY A 37 39.14 -5.54 30.39
C GLY A 37 39.15 -5.58 28.86
N PHE A 38 38.08 -6.09 28.25
CA PHE A 38 37.82 -6.08 26.81
C PHE A 38 36.42 -5.56 26.45
N VAL A 39 35.56 -5.21 27.41
CA VAL A 39 34.16 -4.78 27.12
C VAL A 39 33.91 -3.27 27.38
N ILE A 40 34.84 -2.54 28.02
CA ILE A 40 34.63 -1.13 28.42
C ILE A 40 35.36 -0.15 27.47
N MET A 41 35.29 -0.39 26.17
CA MET A 41 35.41 0.68 25.17
C MET A 41 34.45 0.37 24.02
N VAL A 42 33.40 1.19 23.95
CA VAL A 42 32.67 1.65 22.75
C VAL A 42 31.17 1.68 23.03
N GLY A 43 30.61 2.86 22.77
CA GLY A 43 29.31 3.32 23.25
C GLY A 43 28.11 2.64 22.60
N LYS A 44 27.03 2.61 23.37
CA LYS A 44 25.70 2.24 22.94
C LYS A 44 25.12 3.27 21.96
N GLN A 45 24.71 2.82 20.78
CA GLN A 45 23.63 3.40 19.99
C GLN A 45 22.73 2.24 19.51
N PRO A 46 21.39 2.37 19.52
CA PRO A 46 20.50 1.26 19.20
C PRO A 46 20.09 1.25 17.72
N ILE A 47 20.08 0.04 17.14
CA ILE A 47 19.32 -0.46 15.96
C ILE A 47 20.06 -0.59 14.61
N LYS A 48 20.05 -1.85 14.10
CA LYS A 48 20.19 -2.38 12.71
C LYS A 48 21.55 -2.42 12.01
N VAL A 49 22.55 -3.02 12.63
CA VAL A 49 23.52 -3.93 11.97
C VAL A 49 23.90 -4.94 13.05
N ILE A 50 23.94 -6.25 12.75
CA ILE A 50 24.63 -7.21 13.63
C ILE A 50 26.12 -6.86 13.47
N ASP A 51 26.62 -5.92 14.28
CA ASP A 51 28.02 -5.52 14.26
C ASP A 51 28.76 -6.39 15.26
N ASP A 52 29.40 -7.46 14.74
CA ASP A 52 30.27 -8.36 15.50
C ASP A 52 31.64 -7.71 15.82
N SER A 53 31.72 -6.36 15.80
CA SER A 53 32.93 -5.56 15.98
C SER A 53 33.60 -5.72 17.36
N GLY A 54 33.05 -6.57 18.24
CA GLY A 54 33.57 -6.85 19.58
C GLY A 54 34.48 -8.08 19.70
N ASN A 55 34.64 -8.91 18.65
CA ASN A 55 35.42 -10.15 18.76
C ASN A 55 36.83 -10.01 18.18
N TYR A 56 37.85 -10.37 18.96
CA TYR A 56 39.28 -10.34 18.56
C TYR A 56 39.54 -11.02 17.20
N PHE A 57 38.81 -12.09 16.90
CA PHE A 57 38.93 -12.85 15.65
C PHE A 57 38.38 -12.14 14.40
N SER A 58 37.56 -11.09 14.57
CA SER A 58 37.08 -10.25 13.46
C SER A 58 38.22 -9.57 12.68
N THR A 59 39.37 -9.38 13.33
CA THR A 59 40.57 -8.77 12.73
C THR A 59 41.30 -9.67 11.74
N PHE A 60 41.19 -11.00 11.88
CA PHE A 60 41.89 -11.96 11.01
C PHE A 60 41.15 -12.26 9.71
N PHE A 61 39.82 -12.06 9.69
CA PHE A 61 38.99 -12.23 8.50
C PHE A 61 38.32 -10.89 8.16
N PRO A 62 39.07 -9.94 7.58
CA PRO A 62 38.52 -8.63 7.27
C PRO A 62 37.45 -8.74 6.18
N LYS A 63 36.38 -7.95 6.35
CA LYS A 63 35.37 -7.72 5.31
C LYS A 63 36.07 -7.31 4.01
N ARG A 64 35.55 -7.80 2.89
CA ARG A 64 36.07 -7.46 1.57
C ARG A 64 35.88 -5.96 1.29
N GLY A 65 36.94 -5.30 0.82
CA GLY A 65 36.91 -3.85 0.51
C GLY A 65 36.49 -3.53 -0.92
N ASP A 66 36.37 -4.53 -1.77
CA ASP A 66 36.02 -4.39 -3.19
C ASP A 66 34.52 -4.49 -3.46
N VAL A 67 33.74 -5.06 -2.54
CA VAL A 67 32.27 -5.15 -2.62
C VAL A 67 31.62 -4.75 -1.31
N GLY A 68 30.39 -4.24 -1.39
CA GLY A 68 29.61 -3.82 -0.23
C GLY A 68 28.28 -3.17 -0.64
N PRO A 69 27.50 -2.65 0.33
CA PRO A 69 26.17 -2.08 0.09
C PRO A 69 26.06 -1.08 -1.06
N GLN A 70 27.11 -0.31 -1.32
CA GLN A 70 27.16 0.73 -2.35
C GLN A 70 28.22 0.47 -3.43
N LYS A 71 28.86 -0.70 -3.42
CA LYS A 71 30.02 -1.00 -4.27
C LYS A 71 29.96 -2.42 -4.79
N GLU A 72 30.12 -2.60 -6.09
CA GLU A 72 30.07 -3.90 -6.75
C GLU A 72 31.26 -4.11 -7.69
N GLU A 73 31.60 -5.38 -7.95
CA GLU A 73 32.62 -5.78 -8.91
C GLU A 73 32.24 -5.34 -10.34
N LYS A 74 33.23 -4.90 -11.12
CA LYS A 74 33.02 -4.44 -12.50
C LYS A 74 32.40 -5.54 -13.36
N GLY A 75 31.29 -5.22 -14.03
CA GLY A 75 30.57 -6.15 -14.90
C GLY A 75 29.35 -6.80 -14.23
N TYR A 76 29.12 -6.56 -12.94
CA TYR A 76 27.91 -6.94 -12.24
C TYR A 76 27.12 -5.72 -11.79
N ILE A 77 25.80 -5.86 -11.79
CA ILE A 77 24.86 -4.86 -11.29
C ILE A 77 24.13 -5.52 -10.12
N GLN A 78 24.29 -4.95 -8.93
CA GLN A 78 23.50 -5.34 -7.76
C GLN A 78 22.14 -4.64 -7.80
N ASP A 79 21.08 -5.36 -7.46
CA ASP A 79 19.75 -4.76 -7.24
C ASP A 79 19.49 -4.67 -5.73
N PRO A 80 19.62 -3.46 -5.14
CA PRO A 80 19.46 -3.23 -3.71
C PRO A 80 18.03 -3.41 -3.16
N ARG A 81 17.05 -3.73 -4.02
CA ARG A 81 15.69 -4.09 -3.60
C ARG A 81 15.61 -5.53 -3.09
N TYR A 82 16.55 -6.39 -3.51
CA TYR A 82 16.73 -7.72 -2.93
C TYR A 82 17.71 -7.67 -1.75
N PHE A 83 17.82 -8.79 -1.03
CA PHE A 83 18.74 -8.93 0.07
C PHE A 83 20.18 -8.56 -0.33
N ASN A 84 20.78 -7.65 0.42
CA ASN A 84 22.16 -7.22 0.28
C ASN A 84 22.80 -6.95 1.65
N GLY A 85 23.42 -7.96 2.24
CA GLY A 85 23.83 -7.89 3.64
C GLY A 85 25.03 -8.76 3.97
N TYR A 86 25.63 -8.46 5.11
CA TYR A 86 26.67 -9.29 5.69
C TYR A 86 26.04 -10.44 6.49
N VAL A 87 26.55 -11.66 6.26
CA VAL A 87 26.08 -12.90 6.86
C VAL A 87 27.26 -13.84 7.10
N ASP A 88 27.02 -15.00 7.71
CA ASP A 88 28.01 -16.05 7.86
C ASP A 88 27.61 -17.27 7.00
N VAL A 89 28.26 -17.45 5.85
CA VAL A 89 28.14 -18.67 5.02
C VAL A 89 29.37 -19.57 5.15
N GLN A 90 30.45 -19.09 5.77
CA GLN A 90 31.67 -19.84 6.00
C GLN A 90 31.69 -20.61 7.33
N ARG A 91 30.72 -20.38 8.24
CA ARG A 91 30.68 -20.92 9.62
C ARG A 91 31.82 -20.42 10.50
N LEU A 92 32.20 -19.17 10.31
CA LEU A 92 33.27 -18.54 11.09
C LEU A 92 32.77 -18.04 12.45
N GLY A 93 31.45 -17.98 12.66
CA GLY A 93 30.81 -17.42 13.84
C GLY A 93 30.68 -15.89 13.81
N PHE A 94 31.01 -15.25 12.68
CA PHE A 94 30.91 -13.80 12.48
C PHE A 94 30.32 -13.47 11.12
N THR A 95 29.52 -12.41 11.06
CA THR A 95 28.80 -11.97 9.87
C THR A 95 29.67 -11.10 8.95
N HIS A 96 30.65 -11.70 8.27
CA HIS A 96 31.59 -10.98 7.41
C HIS A 96 31.46 -11.27 5.91
N ASP A 97 30.67 -12.25 5.51
CA ASP A 97 30.45 -12.59 4.10
C ASP A 97 29.39 -11.68 3.52
N TYR A 98 29.73 -10.96 2.45
CA TYR A 98 28.79 -10.03 1.82
C TYR A 98 27.96 -10.74 0.74
N CYS A 99 26.71 -11.06 1.04
CA CYS A 99 25.78 -11.71 0.13
C CYS A 99 24.82 -10.72 -0.50
N ARG A 100 24.62 -10.84 -1.82
CA ARG A 100 23.68 -10.01 -2.58
C ARG A 100 23.12 -10.74 -3.81
N VAL A 101 22.04 -10.21 -4.37
CA VAL A 101 21.52 -10.60 -5.68
C VAL A 101 22.14 -9.72 -6.77
N ILE A 102 22.75 -10.34 -7.77
CA ILE A 102 23.47 -9.66 -8.85
C ILE A 102 23.04 -10.14 -10.22
N THR A 103 23.12 -9.24 -11.20
CA THR A 103 22.91 -9.53 -12.62
C THR A 103 24.18 -9.18 -13.40
N PRO A 104 24.72 -10.08 -14.23
CA PRO A 104 25.82 -9.74 -15.13
C PRO A 104 25.38 -8.66 -16.14
N GLY A 105 26.15 -7.59 -16.31
CA GLY A 105 25.77 -6.49 -17.21
C GLY A 105 25.64 -6.88 -18.69
N LEU A 106 26.23 -8.02 -19.10
CA LEU A 106 26.16 -8.56 -20.46
C LEU A 106 25.05 -9.61 -20.65
N MET A 107 24.58 -10.22 -19.56
CA MET A 107 23.62 -11.32 -19.60
C MET A 107 22.52 -11.04 -18.58
N ASP A 108 21.29 -10.95 -19.06
CA ASP A 108 20.11 -10.78 -18.22
C ASP A 108 19.77 -12.10 -17.49
N ASP A 109 20.68 -12.56 -16.63
CA ASP A 109 20.58 -13.80 -15.87
C ASP A 109 21.04 -13.58 -14.42
N THR A 110 20.07 -13.28 -13.56
CA THR A 110 20.28 -12.91 -12.16
C THR A 110 20.55 -14.13 -11.28
N PHE A 111 21.37 -13.98 -10.23
CA PHE A 111 21.62 -15.00 -9.22
C PHE A 111 22.08 -14.40 -7.89
N VAL A 112 22.09 -15.22 -6.83
CA VAL A 112 22.60 -14.82 -5.51
C VAL A 112 24.07 -15.18 -5.41
N ALA A 113 24.89 -14.25 -4.93
CA ALA A 113 26.32 -14.46 -4.75
C ALA A 113 26.81 -13.87 -3.42
N CYS A 114 27.74 -14.58 -2.79
CA CYS A 114 28.40 -14.15 -1.57
C CYS A 114 29.89 -13.94 -1.83
N ALA A 115 30.38 -12.76 -1.47
CA ALA A 115 31.80 -12.48 -1.48
C ALA A 115 32.36 -12.84 -0.11
N LEU A 116 33.10 -13.95 -0.07
CA LEU A 116 33.57 -14.57 1.17
C LEU A 116 34.66 -13.72 1.84
N SER A 117 34.62 -13.61 3.16
CA SER A 117 35.63 -12.88 3.92
C SER A 117 37.03 -13.49 3.75
N GLY A 118 38.08 -12.67 3.78
CA GLY A 118 39.47 -13.12 3.62
C GLY A 118 39.86 -13.60 2.21
N THR A 119 38.96 -13.58 1.23
CA THR A 119 39.22 -14.02 -0.16
C THR A 119 39.54 -12.87 -1.13
N ASN A 120 40.25 -11.85 -0.64
CA ASN A 120 40.61 -10.67 -1.44
C ASN A 120 41.36 -11.07 -2.72
N GLY A 121 40.91 -10.55 -3.87
CA GLY A 121 41.50 -10.85 -5.18
C GLY A 121 40.92 -12.09 -5.89
N THR A 122 40.01 -12.82 -5.24
CA THR A 122 39.20 -13.86 -5.91
C THR A 122 37.90 -13.27 -6.49
N PRO A 123 37.29 -13.89 -7.51
CA PRO A 123 36.00 -13.45 -8.03
C PRO A 123 34.94 -13.38 -6.91
N THR A 124 34.19 -12.28 -6.84
CA THR A 124 33.16 -12.04 -5.80
C THR A 124 31.91 -12.90 -5.98
N THR A 125 31.89 -13.70 -7.04
CA THR A 125 30.81 -14.60 -7.47
C THR A 125 31.20 -16.07 -7.38
N SER A 126 32.35 -16.37 -6.79
CA SER A 126 32.84 -17.75 -6.56
C SER A 126 31.84 -18.58 -5.76
N TYR A 127 31.26 -18.00 -4.71
CA TYR A 127 30.17 -18.60 -3.94
C TYR A 127 28.82 -18.09 -4.47
N LYS A 128 28.10 -18.91 -5.24
CA LYS A 128 26.85 -18.50 -5.90
C LYS A 128 25.76 -19.57 -5.88
N SER A 129 24.54 -19.15 -6.20
CA SER A 129 23.41 -20.02 -6.48
C SER A 129 23.34 -20.38 -7.96
N GLN A 130 22.39 -21.27 -8.30
CA GLN A 130 21.88 -21.37 -9.67
C GLN A 130 21.32 -20.02 -10.14
N THR A 131 21.27 -19.83 -11.45
CA THR A 131 20.72 -18.61 -12.06
C THR A 131 19.22 -18.69 -12.27
N VAL A 132 18.57 -17.55 -12.54
CA VAL A 132 17.13 -17.49 -12.85
C VAL A 132 16.81 -18.35 -14.08
N LYS A 133 17.66 -18.35 -15.11
CA LYS A 133 17.49 -19.23 -16.28
C LYS A 133 17.64 -20.72 -15.95
N GLN A 134 18.41 -21.05 -14.91
CA GLN A 134 18.57 -22.43 -14.42
C GLN A 134 17.46 -22.88 -13.47
N GLY A 135 16.51 -21.99 -13.13
CA GLY A 135 15.35 -22.31 -12.30
C GLY A 135 15.27 -21.57 -10.96
N LEU A 136 16.22 -20.66 -10.67
CA LEU A 136 16.15 -19.83 -9.46
C LEU A 136 14.92 -18.91 -9.48
N LYS A 137 14.03 -19.07 -8.50
CA LYS A 137 12.88 -18.18 -8.32
C LYS A 137 13.22 -17.08 -7.32
N LEU A 138 13.40 -15.84 -7.78
CA LEU A 138 13.63 -14.71 -6.88
C LEU A 138 12.33 -14.22 -6.24
N SER A 139 12.42 -13.58 -5.08
CA SER A 139 11.32 -12.87 -4.42
C SER A 139 11.88 -11.58 -3.84
N ARG A 140 11.08 -10.50 -3.85
CA ARG A 140 11.46 -9.23 -3.21
C ARG A 140 11.47 -9.33 -1.69
N ASP A 141 10.76 -10.32 -1.14
CA ASP A 141 10.79 -10.64 0.29
C ASP A 141 11.75 -11.80 0.51
N ASP A 142 13.03 -11.48 0.39
CA ASP A 142 14.15 -12.37 0.65
C ASP A 142 14.90 -11.97 1.92
N TYR A 143 15.52 -12.96 2.55
CA TYR A 143 16.26 -12.79 3.79
C TYR A 143 17.30 -13.91 3.90
N MET A 144 18.25 -13.76 4.81
CA MET A 144 19.20 -14.82 5.13
C MET A 144 19.10 -15.22 6.58
N ARG A 145 19.16 -16.52 6.83
CA ARG A 145 19.05 -17.07 8.18
C ARG A 145 19.67 -18.45 8.30
N ASP A 146 20.21 -18.74 9.47
CA ASP A 146 20.57 -20.11 9.82
C ASP A 146 19.31 -20.91 10.21
N ILE A 147 18.88 -21.78 9.30
CA ILE A 147 17.71 -22.65 9.48
C ILE A 147 18.03 -23.95 10.21
N TYR A 148 19.32 -24.31 10.34
CA TYR A 148 19.77 -25.60 10.90
C TYR A 148 20.52 -25.45 12.22
N ASN A 149 20.74 -24.23 12.70
CA ASN A 149 21.61 -23.92 13.83
C ASN A 149 23.03 -24.49 13.64
N GLU A 150 23.53 -24.46 12.39
CA GLU A 150 24.88 -24.92 12.00
C GLU A 150 25.87 -23.75 11.89
N ASN A 151 25.50 -22.56 12.37
CA ASN A 151 26.15 -21.28 12.14
C ASN A 151 26.37 -20.98 10.65
N ARG A 152 25.41 -21.39 9.82
CA ARG A 152 25.45 -21.18 8.38
C ARG A 152 24.14 -20.64 7.87
N TYR A 153 24.20 -19.44 7.30
CA TYR A 153 23.04 -18.76 6.77
C TYR A 153 22.65 -19.34 5.41
N ALA A 154 21.39 -19.76 5.31
CA ALA A 154 20.72 -20.09 4.07
C ALA A 154 20.08 -18.84 3.46
N TYR A 155 19.90 -18.83 2.14
CA TYR A 155 19.20 -17.75 1.44
C TYR A 155 17.73 -18.09 1.27
N CYS A 156 16.85 -17.35 1.93
CA CYS A 156 15.43 -17.61 2.08
C CYS A 156 14.57 -16.58 1.33
N ARG A 157 13.41 -17.02 0.84
CA ARG A 157 12.48 -16.23 0.03
C ARG A 157 11.04 -16.64 0.30
N ILE A 158 10.11 -15.70 0.26
CA ILE A 158 8.69 -16.06 0.21
C ILE A 158 8.32 -16.45 -1.22
N LEU A 159 7.96 -17.72 -1.43
CA LEU A 159 7.60 -18.27 -2.73
C LEU A 159 6.29 -19.04 -2.65
N LYS A 160 5.55 -19.05 -3.76
CA LYS A 160 4.34 -19.86 -3.90
C LYS A 160 4.72 -21.31 -4.21
N LYS A 161 4.37 -22.23 -3.31
CA LYS A 161 4.48 -23.68 -3.49
C LYS A 161 3.06 -24.26 -3.51
N ASP A 162 2.71 -24.90 -4.62
CA ASP A 162 1.36 -25.37 -4.90
C ASP A 162 0.33 -24.22 -4.83
N THR A 163 -0.39 -24.10 -3.71
CA THR A 163 -1.45 -23.11 -3.50
C THR A 163 -1.12 -22.08 -2.43
N SER A 164 -0.10 -22.31 -1.59
CA SER A 164 0.24 -21.43 -0.46
C SER A 164 1.62 -20.80 -0.60
N PHE A 165 1.80 -19.64 0.01
CA PHE A 165 3.10 -19.00 0.11
C PHE A 165 3.85 -19.56 1.31
N GLN A 166 5.11 -19.96 1.09
CA GLN A 166 5.96 -20.54 2.12
C GLN A 166 7.35 -19.88 2.09
N PRO A 167 8.03 -19.79 3.25
CA PRO A 167 9.42 -19.36 3.30
C PRO A 167 10.31 -20.52 2.82
N LEU A 168 10.81 -20.41 1.59
CA LEU A 168 11.67 -21.40 0.96
C LEU A 168 13.12 -20.91 0.91
N CYS A 169 14.04 -21.75 1.38
CA CYS A 169 15.45 -21.44 1.54
C CYS A 169 16.33 -22.36 0.70
N LEU A 170 17.38 -21.77 0.11
CA LEU A 170 18.50 -22.48 -0.46
C LEU A 170 19.55 -22.69 0.62
N ARG A 171 19.77 -23.95 0.98
CA ARG A 171 20.81 -24.32 1.94
C ARG A 171 22.18 -23.92 1.41
N ALA A 172 22.96 -23.25 2.24
CA ALA A 172 24.36 -22.97 1.96
C ALA A 172 25.22 -24.25 2.09
N LYS A 173 25.96 -24.59 1.03
CA LYS A 173 26.94 -25.70 0.91
C LYS A 173 28.37 -25.14 0.94
N GLU A 174 29.37 -26.01 0.97
CA GLU A 174 30.77 -25.60 1.17
C GLU A 174 31.27 -24.64 0.08
N PHE A 175 30.82 -24.83 -1.16
CA PHE A 175 31.27 -24.07 -2.33
C PHE A 175 30.18 -23.21 -2.99
N GLY A 176 28.99 -23.09 -2.39
CA GLY A 176 27.88 -22.34 -2.97
C GLY A 176 26.53 -22.71 -2.38
N PHE A 177 25.45 -22.20 -2.95
CA PHE A 177 24.10 -22.58 -2.52
C PHE A 177 23.66 -23.90 -3.14
N GLY A 178 22.81 -24.65 -2.44
CA GLY A 178 22.14 -25.83 -2.97
C GLY A 178 21.07 -25.48 -4.00
N ASP A 179 20.58 -26.52 -4.67
CA ASP A 179 19.61 -26.41 -5.77
C ASP A 179 18.18 -26.72 -5.33
N LYS A 180 18.00 -27.16 -4.08
CA LYS A 180 16.71 -27.59 -3.53
C LYS A 180 16.22 -26.55 -2.53
N ASP A 181 14.97 -26.17 -2.68
CA ASP A 181 14.26 -25.32 -1.73
C ASP A 181 13.81 -26.16 -0.52
N GLU A 182 14.19 -25.69 0.67
CA GLU A 182 13.83 -26.26 1.97
C GLU A 182 12.98 -25.25 2.75
N VAL A 183 12.01 -25.69 3.54
CA VAL A 183 11.10 -24.77 4.27
C VAL A 183 11.80 -24.27 5.54
N ASP A 184 11.76 -22.96 5.80
CA ASP A 184 12.17 -22.40 7.09
C ASP A 184 11.13 -22.73 8.17
N PRO A 185 11.47 -23.52 9.20
CA PRO A 185 10.51 -23.91 10.24
C PRO A 185 10.18 -22.76 11.21
N ASN A 186 10.99 -21.70 11.28
CA ASN A 186 10.83 -20.65 12.28
C ASN A 186 11.17 -19.25 11.72
N PRO A 187 10.51 -18.78 10.64
CA PRO A 187 10.88 -17.53 10.00
C PRO A 187 10.84 -16.32 10.96
N PRO A 188 11.64 -15.27 10.71
CA PRO A 188 11.60 -14.03 11.49
C PRO A 188 10.20 -13.41 11.58
N GLU A 189 9.89 -12.68 12.65
CA GLU A 189 8.56 -12.11 12.90
C GLU A 189 8.02 -11.26 11.73
N ASN A 190 8.89 -10.44 11.12
CA ASN A 190 8.52 -9.64 9.94
C ASN A 190 8.17 -10.53 8.72
N ILE A 191 8.80 -11.69 8.58
CA ILE A 191 8.47 -12.65 7.52
C ILE A 191 7.17 -13.39 7.83
N VAL A 192 6.91 -13.71 9.10
CA VAL A 192 5.63 -14.27 9.54
C VAL A 192 4.47 -13.32 9.21
N GLU A 193 4.64 -12.02 9.50
CA GLU A 193 3.64 -11.00 9.15
C GLU A 193 3.43 -10.91 7.63
N LEU A 194 4.50 -10.93 6.83
CA LEU A 194 4.38 -10.96 5.37
C LEU A 194 3.66 -12.22 4.87
N LEU A 195 3.97 -13.39 5.42
CA LEU A 195 3.28 -14.65 5.06
C LEU A 195 1.77 -14.57 5.36
N GLU A 196 1.38 -13.95 6.47
CA GLU A 196 -0.03 -13.69 6.78
C GLU A 196 -0.68 -12.76 5.74
N PHE A 197 0.05 -11.77 5.21
CA PHE A 197 -0.43 -10.92 4.11
C PHE A 197 -0.53 -11.67 2.78
N TYR A 198 0.41 -12.57 2.49
CA TYR A 198 0.34 -13.42 1.30
C TYR A 198 -0.80 -14.44 1.35
N ASP A 199 -1.25 -14.83 2.54
CA ASP A 199 -2.33 -15.79 2.68
C ASP A 199 -3.62 -15.31 2.00
N GLY A 200 -4.12 -16.11 1.05
CA GLY A 200 -5.25 -15.78 0.20
C GLY A 200 -5.08 -14.56 -0.71
N CYS A 201 -3.88 -14.01 -0.84
CA CYS A 201 -3.62 -12.87 -1.72
C CYS A 201 -3.51 -13.32 -3.18
N VAL A 202 -4.25 -12.66 -4.05
CA VAL A 202 -4.32 -12.95 -5.49
C VAL A 202 -3.46 -11.97 -6.30
N SER A 203 -3.38 -10.73 -5.85
CA SER A 203 -2.50 -9.70 -6.40
C SER A 203 -2.13 -8.69 -5.33
N TRP A 204 -0.88 -8.27 -5.33
CA TRP A 204 -0.37 -7.29 -4.38
C TRP A 204 0.58 -6.31 -5.05
N LEU A 205 0.11 -5.07 -5.23
CA LEU A 205 0.88 -3.93 -5.71
C LEU A 205 1.22 -3.05 -4.51
N ARG A 206 2.47 -3.05 -4.06
CA ARG A 206 2.89 -2.25 -2.89
C ARG A 206 2.99 -0.76 -3.22
N LEU A 207 3.42 -0.44 -4.44
CA LEU A 207 3.45 0.92 -4.97
C LEU A 207 4.32 1.88 -4.14
N TYR A 208 5.46 1.44 -3.61
CA TYR A 208 6.38 2.35 -2.88
C TYR A 208 7.79 2.49 -3.46
N ASP A 209 8.30 1.44 -4.11
CA ASP A 209 9.61 1.35 -4.75
C ASP A 209 9.49 0.85 -6.20
N ASP A 210 8.50 0.00 -6.47
CA ASP A 210 8.15 -0.45 -7.81
C ASP A 210 6.63 -0.55 -8.02
N MET A 211 6.26 -0.85 -9.28
CA MET A 211 4.87 -1.10 -9.69
C MET A 211 4.69 -2.58 -10.09
N VAL A 212 5.41 -3.49 -9.43
CA VAL A 212 5.35 -4.92 -9.73
C VAL A 212 4.34 -5.61 -8.81
N ASP A 213 3.70 -6.68 -9.30
CA ASP A 213 2.87 -7.55 -8.48
C ASP A 213 3.73 -8.59 -7.75
N TYR A 214 3.70 -8.52 -6.42
CA TYR A 214 4.47 -9.38 -5.54
C TYR A 214 3.97 -10.84 -5.55
N THR A 215 2.72 -11.07 -5.97
CA THR A 215 2.21 -12.44 -6.18
C THR A 215 2.55 -13.00 -7.58
N LYS A 216 3.09 -12.15 -8.48
CA LYS A 216 3.49 -12.46 -9.86
C LYS A 216 2.38 -13.02 -10.75
N ASN A 217 1.14 -12.61 -10.53
CA ASN A 217 -0.01 -12.98 -11.36
C ASN A 217 -0.43 -11.88 -12.34
N LEU A 218 -0.11 -10.62 -12.05
CA LEU A 218 -0.44 -9.46 -12.87
C LEU A 218 0.71 -8.94 -13.72
N ILE A 219 0.32 -8.41 -14.88
CA ILE A 219 1.08 -7.57 -15.78
C ILE A 219 0.54 -6.13 -15.63
N VAL A 220 1.44 -5.20 -15.32
CA VAL A 220 1.12 -3.80 -15.08
C VAL A 220 1.56 -2.96 -16.28
N SER A 221 0.62 -2.21 -16.85
CA SER A 221 0.84 -1.29 -17.98
C SER A 221 0.62 0.15 -17.53
N LYS A 222 1.53 1.05 -17.92
CA LYS A 222 1.58 2.46 -17.49
C LYS A 222 1.03 3.38 -18.58
N ALA A 223 0.29 4.42 -18.22
CA ALA A 223 -0.20 5.46 -19.14
C ALA A 223 0.07 6.87 -18.59
N GLY A 224 0.15 7.87 -19.47
CA GLY A 224 0.36 9.28 -19.09
C GLY A 224 1.73 9.58 -18.47
N GLY A 225 2.74 8.76 -18.76
CA GLY A 225 4.09 8.91 -18.18
C GLY A 225 4.15 8.65 -16.68
N ILE A 226 3.17 7.94 -16.10
CA ILE A 226 3.15 7.61 -14.68
C ILE A 226 4.40 6.82 -14.27
N SER A 227 5.06 7.27 -13.20
CA SER A 227 6.29 6.70 -12.68
C SER A 227 6.31 6.77 -11.17
N ILE A 228 7.04 5.86 -10.55
CA ILE A 228 7.35 5.89 -9.12
C ILE A 228 8.87 6.12 -8.96
N PRO A 229 9.32 6.87 -7.94
CA PRO A 229 10.74 6.91 -7.60
C PRO A 229 11.22 5.50 -7.29
N GLU A 230 12.11 4.96 -8.11
CA GLU A 230 12.67 3.61 -7.94
C GLU A 230 13.81 3.58 -6.92
N GLU A 231 13.66 4.32 -5.83
CA GLU A 231 14.58 4.27 -4.71
C GLU A 231 14.43 2.91 -4.01
N PRO A 232 15.54 2.22 -3.67
CA PRO A 232 15.45 0.88 -3.09
C PRO A 232 15.01 0.96 -1.64
N ASN A 233 13.91 0.28 -1.29
CA ASN A 233 13.42 0.14 0.08
C ASN A 233 13.38 1.45 0.89
N PRO A 234 12.65 2.48 0.41
CA PRO A 234 12.57 3.76 1.10
C PRO A 234 11.96 3.59 2.49
N SER A 235 12.47 4.34 3.47
CA SER A 235 11.94 4.33 4.84
C SER A 235 10.52 4.89 4.90
N VAL A 236 10.24 5.91 4.09
CA VAL A 236 8.94 6.56 3.94
C VAL A 236 8.62 6.70 2.46
N THR A 237 7.37 6.41 2.07
CA THR A 237 6.89 6.52 0.68
C THR A 237 5.67 7.42 0.56
N ASN A 238 5.48 7.96 -0.64
CA ASN A 238 4.31 8.73 -1.03
C ASN A 238 3.33 7.93 -1.89
N GLY A 239 3.58 6.64 -2.16
CA GLY A 239 2.78 5.88 -3.10
C GLY A 239 3.00 6.29 -4.56
N VAL A 240 2.15 5.79 -5.47
CA VAL A 240 2.08 6.27 -6.86
C VAL A 240 1.15 7.47 -6.94
N SER A 241 1.62 8.55 -7.58
CA SER A 241 0.84 9.78 -7.79
C SER A 241 0.17 9.79 -9.18
N PHE A 242 -1.06 10.29 -9.21
CA PHE A 242 -1.91 10.45 -10.38
C PHE A 242 -2.29 11.92 -10.51
N ASN A 243 -2.06 12.49 -11.70
CA ASN A 243 -2.29 13.91 -11.99
C ASN A 243 -3.77 14.29 -12.25
N GLY A 244 -4.67 13.32 -12.43
CA GLY A 244 -6.06 13.57 -12.82
C GLY A 244 -6.29 14.03 -14.27
N ILE A 245 -5.29 13.92 -15.14
CA ILE A 245 -5.34 14.43 -16.53
C ILE A 245 -5.24 13.31 -17.57
N ASP A 246 -4.21 12.47 -17.46
CA ASP A 246 -3.93 11.40 -18.43
C ASP A 246 -3.26 10.16 -17.81
N GLN A 247 -2.93 10.22 -16.51
CA GLN A 247 -2.24 9.15 -15.80
C GLN A 247 -3.22 8.11 -15.27
N PHE A 248 -2.95 6.85 -15.61
CA PHE A 248 -3.62 5.70 -15.04
C PHE A 248 -2.73 4.46 -15.17
N ILE A 249 -3.05 3.44 -14.38
CA ILE A 249 -2.42 2.12 -14.49
C ILE A 249 -3.46 1.15 -15.04
N ARG A 250 -3.07 0.33 -16.01
CA ARG A 250 -3.88 -0.80 -16.47
C ARG A 250 -3.29 -2.10 -15.97
N ILE A 251 -4.12 -2.97 -15.42
CA ILE A 251 -3.71 -4.29 -14.94
C ILE A 251 -4.30 -5.40 -15.81
N SER A 252 -3.57 -6.50 -15.97
CA SER A 252 -3.99 -7.64 -16.77
C SER A 252 -3.29 -8.91 -16.30
N ASP A 253 -3.79 -10.11 -16.62
CA ASP A 253 -3.11 -11.38 -16.35
C ASP A 253 -2.72 -12.14 -17.64
N ASN A 254 -2.96 -11.50 -18.77
CA ASN A 254 -2.73 -12.00 -20.11
C ASN A 254 -2.08 -10.90 -20.97
N PRO A 255 -1.18 -11.23 -21.92
CA PRO A 255 -0.58 -10.24 -22.81
C PRO A 255 -1.58 -9.44 -23.64
N ASP A 256 -2.79 -9.98 -23.87
CA ASP A 256 -3.90 -9.31 -24.56
C ASP A 256 -4.59 -8.22 -23.72
N LEU A 257 -4.02 -7.87 -22.56
CA LEU A 257 -4.52 -6.86 -21.62
C LEU A 257 -5.87 -7.20 -20.97
N THR A 258 -6.24 -8.49 -20.97
CA THR A 258 -7.42 -9.01 -20.30
C THR A 258 -7.10 -9.50 -18.89
N LEU A 259 -8.10 -9.55 -18.02
CA LEU A 259 -8.06 -10.18 -16.71
C LEU A 259 -9.06 -11.34 -16.69
N GLY A 260 -8.67 -12.53 -16.21
CA GLY A 260 -9.54 -13.71 -16.16
C GLY A 260 -8.87 -15.03 -16.52
N ARG A 261 -7.58 -15.03 -16.89
CA ARG A 261 -6.79 -16.23 -17.18
C ARG A 261 -6.22 -16.87 -15.91
N VAL A 262 -5.66 -16.05 -15.03
CA VAL A 262 -5.04 -16.44 -13.75
C VAL A 262 -5.87 -15.89 -12.60
N ILE A 263 -6.32 -14.65 -12.71
CA ILE A 263 -7.11 -13.95 -11.69
C ILE A 263 -8.56 -13.94 -12.12
N HIS A 264 -9.36 -14.79 -11.49
CA HIS A 264 -10.80 -14.78 -11.67
C HIS A 264 -11.43 -13.81 -10.67
N LEU A 265 -11.98 -12.70 -11.16
CA LEU A 265 -12.66 -11.70 -10.33
C LEU A 265 -13.77 -12.33 -9.46
N ARG A 266 -14.46 -13.36 -9.98
CA ARG A 266 -15.48 -14.12 -9.23
C ARG A 266 -14.99 -14.70 -7.90
N ASN A 267 -13.71 -15.03 -7.80
CA ASN A 267 -13.14 -15.62 -6.60
C ASN A 267 -12.63 -14.55 -5.63
N VAL A 268 -12.63 -13.27 -6.02
CA VAL A 268 -12.16 -12.18 -5.18
C VAL A 268 -13.22 -11.86 -4.14
N ARG A 269 -12.83 -11.97 -2.86
CA ARG A 269 -13.68 -11.75 -1.69
C ARG A 269 -13.35 -10.45 -0.97
N ALA A 270 -12.16 -9.89 -1.18
CA ALA A 270 -11.79 -8.63 -0.57
C ALA A 270 -10.83 -7.78 -1.40
N PHE A 271 -10.95 -6.48 -1.23
CA PHE A 271 -10.07 -5.44 -1.74
C PHE A 271 -9.51 -4.63 -0.58
N SER A 272 -8.24 -4.27 -0.62
CA SER A 272 -7.58 -3.40 0.36
C SER A 272 -6.73 -2.38 -0.38
N VAL A 273 -6.85 -1.10 -0.03
CA VAL A 273 -6.08 -0.04 -0.68
C VAL A 273 -5.92 1.17 0.24
N TRP A 274 -4.76 1.82 0.17
CA TRP A 274 -4.57 3.17 0.68
C TRP A 274 -4.79 4.18 -0.44
N ALA A 275 -5.65 5.17 -0.18
CA ALA A 275 -5.92 6.26 -1.10
C ALA A 275 -5.68 7.61 -0.43
N TYR A 276 -5.19 8.56 -1.20
CA TYR A 276 -5.02 9.96 -0.83
C TYR A 276 -5.58 10.81 -1.96
N TYR A 277 -6.55 11.67 -1.67
CA TYR A 277 -7.10 12.58 -2.69
C TYR A 277 -6.44 13.96 -2.57
N ASP A 278 -5.78 14.40 -3.65
CA ASP A 278 -5.24 15.76 -3.76
C ASP A 278 -6.36 16.78 -4.07
N SER A 279 -7.28 16.37 -4.94
CA SER A 279 -8.54 17.06 -5.24
C SER A 279 -9.65 16.04 -5.53
N PHE A 280 -10.89 16.40 -5.24
CA PHE A 280 -12.04 15.57 -5.62
C PHE A 280 -12.45 15.90 -7.05
N ALA A 281 -12.30 14.93 -7.94
CA ALA A 281 -12.73 14.99 -9.32
C ALA A 281 -14.06 14.25 -9.50
N ASN A 282 -14.87 14.66 -10.47
CA ASN A 282 -16.23 14.14 -10.65
C ASN A 282 -16.23 12.62 -10.87
N ASN A 283 -16.87 11.87 -9.96
CA ASN A 283 -16.95 10.40 -10.01
C ASN A 283 -15.58 9.72 -10.24
N SER A 284 -14.54 10.23 -9.60
CA SER A 284 -13.21 9.63 -9.75
C SER A 284 -13.13 8.24 -9.13
N HIS A 285 -12.63 7.28 -9.91
CA HIS A 285 -12.48 5.88 -9.50
C HIS A 285 -11.03 5.60 -9.07
N ILE A 286 -10.87 5.01 -7.88
CA ILE A 286 -9.59 4.47 -7.40
C ILE A 286 -9.22 3.26 -8.24
N PHE A 287 -10.17 2.35 -8.45
CA PHE A 287 -10.06 1.25 -9.41
C PHE A 287 -11.40 0.96 -10.08
N ASP A 288 -11.36 0.45 -11.30
CA ASP A 288 -12.53 0.05 -12.09
C ASP A 288 -12.16 -1.12 -13.02
N PHE A 289 -12.78 -2.27 -12.79
CA PHE A 289 -12.55 -3.51 -13.53
C PHE A 289 -13.81 -3.93 -14.26
N GLY A 290 -13.82 -3.90 -15.60
CA GLY A 290 -15.02 -4.25 -16.38
C GLY A 290 -14.75 -4.42 -17.88
N ASN A 291 -15.81 -4.49 -18.68
CA ASN A 291 -15.74 -4.62 -20.14
C ASN A 291 -16.14 -3.34 -20.89
N GLY A 292 -16.37 -2.26 -20.15
CA GLY A 292 -16.91 -1.01 -20.63
C GLY A 292 -17.76 -0.37 -19.55
N ALA A 293 -18.34 0.79 -19.84
CA ALA A 293 -19.24 1.47 -18.92
C ALA A 293 -20.52 0.66 -18.69
N GLY A 294 -20.74 0.25 -17.45
CA GLY A 294 -21.90 -0.49 -17.00
C GLY A 294 -21.95 -1.92 -17.52
N ASP A 295 -20.82 -2.50 -17.91
CA ASP A 295 -20.72 -3.87 -18.41
C ASP A 295 -19.76 -4.70 -17.55
N GLY A 296 -20.33 -5.38 -16.55
CA GLY A 296 -19.59 -6.29 -15.66
C GLY A 296 -18.55 -5.59 -14.78
N ASN A 297 -18.72 -4.28 -14.51
CA ASN A 297 -17.84 -3.46 -13.69
C ASN A 297 -17.86 -3.83 -12.21
N ILE A 298 -16.68 -3.83 -11.61
CA ILE A 298 -16.48 -3.71 -10.16
C ILE A 298 -15.55 -2.54 -9.94
N PHE A 299 -16.04 -1.53 -9.23
CA PHE A 299 -15.27 -0.30 -9.03
C PHE A 299 -15.43 0.24 -7.62
N LEU A 300 -14.41 0.97 -7.20
CA LEU A 300 -14.36 1.75 -5.97
C LEU A 300 -13.96 3.17 -6.31
N GLY A 301 -14.72 4.15 -5.85
CA GLY A 301 -14.48 5.56 -6.13
C GLY A 301 -15.23 6.48 -5.21
N ILE A 302 -15.30 7.75 -5.58
CA ILE A 302 -16.14 8.74 -4.91
C ILE A 302 -17.36 9.08 -5.75
N LEU A 303 -18.41 9.58 -5.09
CA LEU A 303 -19.59 10.12 -5.76
C LEU A 303 -19.42 11.63 -5.99
N GLY A 304 -19.58 12.07 -7.24
CA GLY A 304 -19.48 13.48 -7.62
C GLY A 304 -18.09 14.06 -7.36
N SER A 305 -18.00 15.39 -7.23
CA SER A 305 -16.75 16.12 -6.94
C SER A 305 -16.54 16.39 -5.44
N GLY A 306 -17.10 15.54 -4.58
CA GLY A 306 -17.08 15.70 -3.12
C GLY A 306 -18.38 16.27 -2.53
N ASP A 307 -18.57 16.06 -1.23
CA ASP A 307 -19.78 16.47 -0.53
C ASP A 307 -19.66 17.95 -0.11
N PRO A 308 -20.56 18.85 -0.58
CA PRO A 308 -20.48 20.25 -0.21
C PRO A 308 -20.64 20.42 1.31
N GLU A 309 -19.84 21.31 1.90
CA GLU A 309 -20.06 21.77 3.27
C GLU A 309 -21.22 22.78 3.23
N GLY A 310 -22.44 22.28 3.34
CA GLY A 310 -23.66 23.08 3.39
C GLY A 310 -24.62 22.50 4.42
N ASN A 311 -25.21 23.39 5.22
CA ASN A 311 -26.17 23.11 6.30
C ASN A 311 -27.15 21.99 5.96
N THR A 312 -27.58 21.28 7.00
CA THR A 312 -28.73 20.36 7.06
C THR A 312 -30.05 21.05 6.72
N ASN A 313 -30.11 21.78 5.61
CA ASN A 313 -31.33 22.28 5.04
C ASN A 313 -31.78 21.20 4.08
N GLU A 314 -32.61 20.33 4.65
CA GLU A 314 -33.69 19.58 4.03
C GLU A 314 -33.43 19.12 2.58
N GLU A 315 -33.40 17.80 2.45
CA GLU A 315 -33.70 17.10 1.20
C GLU A 315 -34.70 17.91 0.38
N ARG A 316 -34.36 18.18 -0.88
CA ARG A 316 -35.26 18.82 -1.85
C ARG A 316 -36.68 18.30 -1.60
N PRO A 317 -37.66 19.13 -1.23
CA PRO A 317 -38.99 18.63 -0.98
C PRO A 317 -39.44 17.91 -2.23
N LEU A 318 -39.80 16.63 -2.05
CA LEU A 318 -40.38 15.78 -3.07
C LEU A 318 -41.42 16.60 -3.84
N LEU A 319 -41.27 16.65 -5.15
CA LEU A 319 -42.13 17.39 -6.08
C LEU A 319 -43.58 16.81 -6.16
N CYS A 320 -43.95 15.93 -5.24
CA CYS A 320 -45.25 15.27 -5.14
C CYS A 320 -45.60 15.19 -3.65
N GLY A 321 -46.53 16.05 -3.23
CA GLY A 321 -46.67 16.51 -1.86
C GLY A 321 -47.68 15.77 -0.99
N ASN A 322 -47.66 16.17 0.27
CA ASN A 322 -48.77 16.06 1.23
C ASN A 322 -48.99 17.44 1.85
N GLN A 323 -49.39 18.44 1.05
CA GLN A 323 -49.87 19.73 1.54
C GLN A 323 -50.99 20.25 0.63
N GLN A 324 -52.22 20.26 1.15
CA GLN A 324 -53.41 20.84 0.52
C GLN A 324 -53.38 22.38 0.59
N ASN A 325 -52.44 23.03 -0.10
CA ASN A 325 -52.49 24.47 -0.32
C ASN A 325 -52.17 24.77 -1.79
N THR A 326 -53.17 25.22 -2.54
CA THR A 326 -53.07 25.57 -3.97
C THR A 326 -52.45 26.95 -4.23
N LEU A 327 -51.73 27.51 -3.25
CA LEU A 327 -51.02 28.78 -3.38
C LEU A 327 -49.54 28.55 -3.05
N PRO A 328 -48.61 28.79 -4.00
CA PRO A 328 -47.19 28.68 -3.73
C PRO A 328 -46.73 29.82 -2.81
N ASN A 329 -46.17 29.47 -1.65
CA ASN A 329 -45.45 30.40 -0.78
C ASN A 329 -44.02 30.62 -1.33
N TYR A 330 -43.87 31.53 -2.30
CA TYR A 330 -42.69 32.38 -2.63
C TYR A 330 -42.80 32.86 -4.10
N PRO A 331 -42.28 34.06 -4.46
CA PRO A 331 -42.57 34.68 -5.74
C PRO A 331 -41.71 34.05 -6.84
N GLN A 332 -42.25 33.06 -7.54
CA GLN A 332 -41.64 32.57 -8.78
C GLN A 332 -41.90 33.56 -9.92
N LYS A 333 -40.82 33.97 -10.60
CA LYS A 333 -40.88 34.69 -11.89
C LYS A 333 -41.80 33.93 -12.85
N GLY A 334 -42.95 34.53 -13.17
CA GLY A 334 -43.85 34.05 -14.24
C GLY A 334 -45.00 33.13 -13.81
N GLY A 335 -45.24 32.91 -12.51
CA GLY A 335 -46.46 32.24 -12.05
C GLY A 335 -47.69 33.16 -12.10
N PRO A 336 -48.93 32.61 -12.17
CA PRO A 336 -50.14 33.41 -12.01
C PRO A 336 -50.10 34.12 -10.65
N LYS A 337 -50.01 35.45 -10.67
CA LYS A 337 -50.10 36.26 -9.45
C LYS A 337 -51.55 36.23 -8.96
N ALA A 338 -51.73 36.22 -7.64
CA ALA A 338 -53.04 36.44 -7.06
C ALA A 338 -53.57 37.81 -7.54
N CYS A 339 -54.73 37.81 -8.19
CA CYS A 339 -55.41 39.05 -8.55
C CYS A 339 -55.80 39.76 -7.25
N LEU A 340 -55.48 41.05 -7.14
CA LEU A 340 -56.01 41.88 -6.06
C LEU A 340 -57.52 41.99 -6.27
N GLU A 341 -58.31 41.56 -5.29
CA GLU A 341 -59.76 41.76 -5.34
C GLU A 341 -60.04 43.27 -5.29
N THR A 342 -60.63 43.80 -6.35
CA THR A 342 -61.10 45.17 -6.42
C THR A 342 -62.60 45.22 -6.16
N THR A 343 -63.08 46.25 -5.49
CA THR A 343 -64.51 46.42 -5.23
C THR A 343 -65.23 46.86 -6.51
N PRO A 344 -66.52 46.51 -6.68
CA PRO A 344 -67.30 46.92 -7.86
C PRO A 344 -67.32 48.44 -8.09
N GLN A 345 -67.23 49.24 -7.03
CA GLN A 345 -67.16 50.69 -7.09
C GLN A 345 -65.87 51.21 -7.73
N ASN A 346 -64.74 50.52 -7.51
CA ASN A 346 -63.45 50.88 -8.11
C ASN A 346 -63.36 50.46 -9.60
N LEU A 347 -64.08 49.41 -10.00
CA LEU A 347 -64.18 48.99 -11.40
C LEU A 347 -64.97 49.99 -12.27
N MET A 348 -65.98 50.64 -11.71
CA MET A 348 -66.81 51.65 -12.40
C MET A 348 -66.11 52.98 -12.65
N LEU A 349 -64.96 53.24 -11.99
CA LEU A 349 -64.12 54.42 -12.21
C LEU A 349 -63.17 54.28 -13.41
N LEU A 350 -62.96 53.06 -13.90
CA LEU A 350 -62.17 52.81 -15.10
C LEU A 350 -63.04 53.13 -16.32
N LYS A 351 -62.69 54.22 -17.00
CA LYS A 351 -63.43 54.82 -18.12
C LYS A 351 -63.80 53.78 -19.19
N ALA A 352 -65.08 53.39 -19.22
CA ALA A 352 -65.69 52.76 -20.37
C ALA A 352 -66.02 53.83 -21.43
N ASN A 353 -65.02 54.25 -22.21
CA ASN A 353 -65.28 54.94 -23.47
C ASN A 353 -64.56 54.17 -24.59
N VAL A 354 -65.37 53.45 -25.35
CA VAL A 354 -64.99 52.73 -26.57
C VAL A 354 -64.76 53.79 -27.64
N ASN A 355 -63.50 54.09 -27.99
CA ASN A 355 -63.04 54.55 -29.33
C ASN A 355 -61.57 55.06 -29.41
N GLU A 356 -60.67 54.70 -28.49
CA GLU A 356 -59.23 54.90 -28.71
C GLU A 356 -58.47 53.74 -28.06
N TYR A 357 -57.93 52.84 -28.87
CA TYR A 357 -57.05 51.77 -28.41
C TYR A 357 -55.61 52.27 -28.51
N GLU A 358 -55.14 52.97 -27.48
CA GLU A 358 -53.71 53.20 -27.31
C GLU A 358 -53.10 52.00 -26.58
N CYS A 359 -52.29 51.22 -27.31
CA CYS A 359 -51.37 50.28 -26.69
C CYS A 359 -50.32 51.08 -25.91
N ASN A 360 -50.60 51.39 -24.65
CA ASN A 360 -49.54 51.63 -23.69
C ASN A 360 -48.89 50.28 -23.42
N ILE A 361 -47.90 49.96 -24.25
CA ILE A 361 -46.88 48.95 -23.93
C ILE A 361 -46.46 49.26 -22.50
N PHE A 362 -46.63 48.30 -21.61
CA PHE A 362 -46.21 48.41 -20.21
C PHE A 362 -44.67 48.50 -20.19
N ASP A 363 -44.11 49.66 -20.50
CA ASP A 363 -42.72 50.03 -20.25
C ASP A 363 -42.61 50.44 -18.78
N VAL A 364 -42.93 49.51 -17.88
CA VAL A 364 -42.26 49.51 -16.58
C VAL A 364 -40.99 48.71 -16.84
N PRO A 365 -39.83 49.36 -17.09
CA PRO A 365 -38.58 48.62 -17.15
C PRO A 365 -38.49 47.83 -15.83
N PRO A 366 -38.23 46.52 -15.88
CA PRO A 366 -38.14 45.74 -14.66
C PRO A 366 -37.09 46.43 -13.78
N ASP A 367 -37.46 46.70 -12.53
CA ASP A 367 -36.54 47.28 -11.56
C ASP A 367 -35.39 46.29 -11.34
N TYR A 368 -34.29 46.52 -12.06
CA TYR A 368 -33.10 45.69 -11.98
C TYR A 368 -32.37 45.86 -10.64
N SER A 369 -32.77 46.83 -9.80
CA SER A 369 -32.19 47.01 -8.46
C SER A 369 -32.59 45.91 -7.47
N GLN A 370 -33.62 45.12 -7.79
CA GLN A 370 -34.02 43.92 -7.04
C GLN A 370 -33.79 42.62 -7.80
N ILE A 371 -32.85 42.59 -8.76
CA ILE A 371 -32.10 41.36 -8.93
C ILE A 371 -31.34 41.21 -7.62
N GLN A 372 -31.94 40.51 -6.64
CA GLN A 372 -31.17 39.83 -5.62
C GLN A 372 -30.06 39.13 -6.38
N GLU A 373 -28.84 39.62 -6.20
CA GLU A 373 -27.62 38.94 -6.62
C GLU A 373 -27.90 37.48 -6.39
N SER A 374 -28.05 36.71 -7.47
CA SER A 374 -28.25 35.27 -7.37
C SER A 374 -27.14 34.83 -6.44
N GLN A 375 -27.49 34.47 -5.19
CA GLN A 375 -26.53 34.34 -4.11
C GLN A 375 -25.37 33.59 -4.70
N LYS A 376 -24.24 34.30 -4.87
CA LYS A 376 -23.08 33.75 -5.56
C LYS A 376 -22.79 32.51 -4.76
N LYS A 377 -23.18 31.34 -5.29
CA LYS A 377 -23.21 30.09 -4.54
C LYS A 377 -21.79 29.98 -4.04
N ILE A 378 -21.58 30.19 -2.74
CA ILE A 378 -20.26 30.05 -2.17
C ILE A 378 -20.02 28.58 -2.40
N GLU A 379 -19.21 28.25 -3.41
CA GLU A 379 -18.76 26.90 -3.65
C GLU A 379 -17.89 26.57 -2.44
N SER A 380 -18.55 26.08 -1.38
CA SER A 380 -17.85 25.54 -0.25
C SER A 380 -17.07 24.36 -0.80
N LYS A 381 -15.74 24.52 -0.83
CA LYS A 381 -14.86 23.49 -1.35
C LYS A 381 -15.09 22.24 -0.50
N PRO A 382 -15.46 21.11 -1.10
CA PRO A 382 -15.77 19.91 -0.35
C PRO A 382 -14.52 19.42 0.38
N THR A 383 -14.62 19.22 1.69
CA THR A 383 -13.52 18.69 2.52
C THR A 383 -13.59 17.18 2.66
N ARG A 384 -14.76 16.60 2.40
CA ARG A 384 -15.03 15.16 2.46
C ARG A 384 -15.81 14.69 1.24
N ALA A 385 -15.69 13.42 0.91
CA ALA A 385 -16.45 12.79 -0.16
C ALA A 385 -17.13 11.50 0.32
N THR A 386 -18.24 11.19 -0.35
CA THR A 386 -18.99 9.94 -0.20
C THR A 386 -18.28 8.83 -0.98
N LEU A 387 -17.95 7.74 -0.30
CA LEU A 387 -17.40 6.54 -0.92
C LEU A 387 -18.50 5.79 -1.67
N LEU A 388 -18.17 5.34 -2.89
CA LEU A 388 -19.04 4.55 -3.74
C LEU A 388 -18.35 3.24 -4.12
N TYR A 389 -19.03 2.12 -3.88
CA TYR A 389 -18.63 0.80 -4.35
C TYR A 389 -19.80 0.15 -5.08
N GLU A 390 -19.58 -0.29 -6.33
CA GLU A 390 -20.63 -0.93 -7.12
C GLU A 390 -20.13 -2.22 -7.77
N ILE A 391 -21.08 -3.13 -7.96
CA ILE A 391 -20.89 -4.37 -8.71
C ILE A 391 -21.98 -4.50 -9.76
N TRP A 392 -21.54 -4.75 -10.98
CA TRP A 392 -22.34 -4.96 -12.16
C TRP A 392 -22.14 -6.38 -12.68
N ASP A 393 -23.20 -6.94 -13.26
CA ASP A 393 -23.20 -8.24 -13.90
C ASP A 393 -23.83 -8.07 -15.28
N GLY A 394 -22.98 -8.11 -16.31
CA GLY A 394 -23.31 -7.54 -17.61
C GLY A 394 -23.81 -6.10 -17.45
N LYS A 395 -24.96 -5.78 -18.05
CA LYS A 395 -25.59 -4.45 -18.00
C LYS A 395 -26.43 -4.16 -16.76
N GLN A 396 -26.51 -5.09 -15.82
CA GLN A 396 -27.33 -4.94 -14.63
C GLN A 396 -26.46 -4.57 -13.42
N ARG A 397 -26.76 -3.43 -12.79
CA ARG A 397 -26.21 -3.11 -11.47
C ARG A 397 -26.82 -4.04 -10.42
N LYS A 398 -25.98 -4.83 -9.76
CA LYS A 398 -26.39 -5.81 -8.75
C LYS A 398 -26.29 -5.26 -7.33
N MET A 399 -25.24 -4.49 -7.06
CA MET A 399 -24.98 -3.93 -5.73
C MET A 399 -24.46 -2.50 -5.84
N ARG A 400 -24.87 -1.64 -4.90
CA ARG A 400 -24.45 -0.26 -4.78
C ARG A 400 -24.35 0.13 -3.31
N ILE A 401 -23.12 0.27 -2.82
CA ILE A 401 -22.84 0.68 -1.45
C ILE A 401 -22.40 2.16 -1.47
N LYS A 402 -23.05 2.97 -0.65
CA LYS A 402 -22.71 4.39 -0.46
C LYS A 402 -22.42 4.66 1.00
N VAL A 403 -21.25 5.24 1.28
CA VAL A 403 -20.87 5.60 2.65
C VAL A 403 -20.52 7.09 2.69
N ASN A 404 -21.39 7.88 3.30
CA ASN A 404 -21.36 9.35 3.20
C ASN A 404 -20.20 9.96 3.99
N LYS A 405 -19.53 10.98 3.43
CA LYS A 405 -18.52 11.82 4.11
C LYS A 405 -17.39 11.05 4.82
N VAL A 406 -16.95 9.91 4.27
CA VAL A 406 -15.89 9.08 4.87
C VAL A 406 -14.49 9.35 4.33
N ILE A 407 -14.38 9.90 3.12
CA ILE A 407 -13.08 10.14 2.47
C ILE A 407 -12.66 11.59 2.74
N PRO A 408 -11.60 11.84 3.54
CA PRO A 408 -11.08 13.18 3.76
C PRO A 408 -10.22 13.66 2.58
N LEU A 409 -10.28 14.96 2.28
CA LEU A 409 -9.36 15.59 1.34
C LEU A 409 -7.95 15.72 1.96
N LYS A 410 -6.91 15.50 1.16
CA LYS A 410 -5.50 15.66 1.55
C LYS A 410 -5.04 14.85 2.76
N LYS A 411 -5.67 13.70 3.01
CA LYS A 411 -5.27 12.76 4.06
C LYS A 411 -5.30 11.34 3.53
N TRP A 412 -4.37 10.52 4.02
CA TRP A 412 -4.35 9.09 3.74
C TRP A 412 -5.54 8.42 4.42
N VAL A 413 -6.23 7.57 3.66
CA VAL A 413 -7.30 6.71 4.16
C VAL A 413 -7.09 5.29 3.67
N HIS A 414 -7.16 4.35 4.60
CA HIS A 414 -7.17 2.92 4.28
C HIS A 414 -8.61 2.46 4.09
N ILE A 415 -8.89 1.85 2.94
CA ILE A 415 -10.20 1.34 2.57
C ILE A 415 -10.05 -0.18 2.38
N ALA A 416 -10.81 -0.95 3.16
CA ALA A 416 -10.91 -2.39 2.96
C ALA A 416 -12.37 -2.81 2.81
N ILE A 417 -12.67 -3.53 1.74
CA ILE A 417 -13.98 -4.10 1.45
C ILE A 417 -13.82 -5.60 1.47
N THR A 418 -14.56 -6.30 2.32
CA THR A 418 -14.44 -7.76 2.47
C THR A 418 -15.80 -8.41 2.65
N ALA A 419 -15.98 -9.60 2.09
CA ALA A 419 -17.06 -10.50 2.49
C ALA A 419 -16.87 -10.91 3.97
N LYS A 420 -17.95 -11.07 4.75
CA LYS A 420 -17.93 -11.61 6.12
C LYS A 420 -18.32 -13.08 6.19
N THR A 421 -19.11 -13.56 5.23
CA THR A 421 -19.59 -14.94 5.16
C THR A 421 -18.94 -15.69 3.98
N ASN A 422 -18.77 -17.00 4.14
CA ASN A 422 -18.19 -17.88 3.11
C ASN A 422 -19.17 -18.21 1.97
N ASP A 423 -20.34 -17.57 1.94
CA ASP A 423 -21.28 -17.73 0.84
C ASP A 423 -20.58 -17.37 -0.49
N SER A 424 -20.75 -18.24 -1.49
CA SER A 424 -20.08 -18.10 -2.78
C SER A 424 -20.78 -17.12 -3.72
N TYR A 425 -22.01 -16.70 -3.40
CA TYR A 425 -22.83 -15.88 -4.28
C TYR A 425 -23.46 -14.67 -3.58
N ARG A 426 -23.88 -14.82 -2.32
CA ARG A 426 -24.53 -13.76 -1.55
C ARG A 426 -23.94 -13.55 -0.16
N PRO A 427 -22.65 -13.19 -0.03
CA PRO A 427 -22.09 -12.93 1.26
C PRO A 427 -22.47 -11.56 1.80
N ASP A 428 -22.41 -11.39 3.12
CA ASP A 428 -22.47 -10.06 3.71
C ASP A 428 -21.19 -9.31 3.38
N VAL A 429 -21.30 -8.08 2.87
CA VAL A 429 -20.15 -7.27 2.44
C VAL A 429 -19.92 -6.14 3.43
N ALA A 430 -18.77 -6.13 4.09
CA ALA A 430 -18.38 -5.12 5.05
C ALA A 430 -17.39 -4.11 4.44
N VAL A 431 -17.56 -2.85 4.82
CA VAL A 431 -16.67 -1.74 4.46
C VAL A 431 -15.98 -1.24 5.72
N TYR A 432 -14.66 -1.30 5.70
CA TYR A 432 -13.78 -0.80 6.76
C TYR A 432 -13.03 0.43 6.27
N ILE A 433 -13.02 1.48 7.10
CA ILE A 433 -12.26 2.72 6.88
C ILE A 433 -11.31 2.90 8.06
N ASN A 434 -10.01 2.96 7.77
CA ASN A 434 -8.94 3.03 8.79
C ASN A 434 -9.07 1.95 9.88
N GLY A 435 -9.55 0.76 9.51
CA GLY A 435 -9.67 -0.41 10.39
C GLY A 435 -10.96 -0.49 11.19
N THR A 436 -11.81 0.54 11.12
CA THR A 436 -13.13 0.55 11.75
C THR A 436 -14.19 0.15 10.73
N GLN A 437 -15.06 -0.79 11.08
CA GLN A 437 -16.21 -1.17 10.25
C GLN A 437 -17.22 0.00 10.22
N VAL A 438 -17.47 0.58 9.05
CA VAL A 438 -18.39 1.72 8.90
C VAL A 438 -19.74 1.30 8.33
N PHE A 439 -19.76 0.26 7.50
CA PHE A 439 -20.98 -0.21 6.84
C PHE A 439 -20.95 -1.72 6.60
N VAL A 440 -22.11 -2.35 6.59
CA VAL A 440 -22.30 -3.76 6.21
C VAL A 440 -23.55 -3.86 5.36
N GLU A 441 -23.41 -4.40 4.15
CA GLU A 441 -24.52 -4.78 3.29
C GLU A 441 -24.86 -6.27 3.56
N PRO A 442 -26.05 -6.58 4.10
CA PRO A 442 -26.48 -7.96 4.25
C PRO A 442 -26.83 -8.56 2.88
N SER A 443 -26.45 -9.82 2.64
CA SER A 443 -26.74 -10.51 1.36
C SER A 443 -26.27 -9.74 0.11
N GLY A 444 -25.07 -9.16 0.19
CA GLY A 444 -24.44 -8.45 -0.93
C GLY A 444 -24.05 -9.38 -2.08
N HIS A 445 -23.44 -8.83 -3.13
CA HIS A 445 -23.00 -9.61 -4.30
C HIS A 445 -21.47 -9.71 -4.35
N LEU A 446 -20.96 -10.84 -4.82
CA LEU A 446 -19.58 -10.93 -5.30
C LEU A 446 -19.51 -10.64 -6.80
N PRO A 447 -18.35 -10.22 -7.33
CA PRO A 447 -18.09 -10.18 -8.76
C PRO A 447 -18.58 -11.45 -9.48
N GLN A 448 -19.28 -11.33 -10.60
CA GLN A 448 -19.73 -12.50 -11.39
C GLN A 448 -19.05 -12.63 -12.74
N THR A 449 -18.40 -11.55 -13.18
CA THR A 449 -17.67 -11.43 -14.44
C THR A 449 -16.57 -12.49 -14.53
N LYS A 450 -16.61 -13.30 -15.60
CA LYS A 450 -15.61 -14.37 -15.85
C LYS A 450 -14.25 -13.79 -16.27
N GLY A 451 -14.29 -12.69 -17.03
CA GLY A 451 -13.11 -11.94 -17.42
C GLY A 451 -13.48 -10.53 -17.86
N SER A 452 -12.54 -9.61 -17.69
CA SER A 452 -12.71 -8.18 -17.94
C SER A 452 -11.56 -7.65 -18.80
N THR A 453 -11.87 -6.76 -19.74
CA THR A 453 -10.90 -6.20 -20.69
C THR A 453 -10.34 -4.86 -20.22
N ASN A 454 -11.16 -4.02 -19.58
CA ASN A 454 -10.82 -2.67 -19.17
C ASN A 454 -10.68 -2.61 -17.66
N ASN A 455 -9.44 -2.86 -17.18
CA ASN A 455 -9.10 -2.90 -15.77
C ASN A 455 -8.10 -1.81 -15.42
N TYR A 456 -8.56 -0.80 -14.70
CA TYR A 456 -7.78 0.39 -14.43
C TYR A 456 -7.65 0.68 -12.93
N LEU A 457 -6.52 1.27 -12.56
CA LEU A 457 -6.34 2.06 -11.35
C LEU A 457 -6.26 3.54 -11.76
N GLY A 458 -7.05 4.38 -11.09
CA GLY A 458 -7.10 5.83 -11.33
C GLY A 458 -7.93 6.28 -12.53
N LYS A 459 -8.68 5.38 -13.19
CA LYS A 459 -9.54 5.70 -14.33
C LYS A 459 -10.88 4.97 -14.26
N SER A 460 -11.95 5.69 -14.61
CA SER A 460 -13.30 5.14 -14.76
C SER A 460 -13.54 4.60 -16.17
N ASN A 461 -14.28 3.49 -16.29
CA ASN A 461 -14.78 2.97 -17.55
C ASN A 461 -15.84 3.87 -18.20
N TRP A 462 -16.40 4.83 -17.46
CA TRP A 462 -17.34 5.84 -17.94
C TRP A 462 -16.64 7.14 -18.39
N SER A 463 -15.31 7.22 -18.39
CA SER A 463 -14.58 8.45 -18.77
C SER A 463 -14.92 8.97 -20.17
N ASN A 464 -15.31 8.06 -21.08
CA ASN A 464 -15.66 8.37 -22.46
C ASN A 464 -17.17 8.55 -22.68
N GLN A 465 -17.99 8.35 -21.64
CA GLN A 465 -19.44 8.56 -21.72
C GLN A 465 -19.77 9.98 -21.28
N THR A 466 -20.40 10.73 -22.18
CA THR A 466 -21.03 12.01 -21.87
C THR A 466 -22.53 11.86 -22.07
N SER A 467 -23.31 12.20 -21.06
CA SER A 467 -24.77 12.31 -21.20
C SER A 467 -25.17 13.78 -21.08
N ARG A 468 -26.38 14.14 -21.54
CA ARG A 468 -26.91 15.51 -21.39
C ARG A 468 -27.17 15.89 -19.93
N TYR A 469 -27.24 14.91 -19.04
CA TYR A 469 -27.69 15.07 -17.65
C TYR A 469 -26.59 14.79 -16.62
N GLU A 470 -25.53 14.10 -17.01
CA GLU A 470 -24.42 13.72 -16.14
C GLU A 470 -23.10 14.18 -16.75
N LEU A 471 -22.29 14.83 -15.91
CA LEU A 471 -20.91 15.17 -16.25
C LEU A 471 -20.12 13.88 -16.44
N ARG A 472 -19.16 13.91 -17.38
CA ARG A 472 -18.23 12.80 -17.58
C ARG A 472 -17.48 12.48 -16.28
N ASP A 473 -17.15 11.21 -16.11
CA ASP A 473 -16.25 10.80 -15.05
C ASP A 473 -14.83 11.31 -15.34
N GLU A 474 -14.19 11.84 -14.31
CA GLU A 474 -12.85 12.40 -14.37
C GLU A 474 -11.83 11.41 -13.81
N LEU A 475 -10.57 11.59 -14.21
CA LEU A 475 -9.47 10.75 -13.72
C LEU A 475 -9.18 11.06 -12.26
N PHE A 476 -8.65 10.06 -11.56
CA PHE A 476 -8.25 10.19 -10.17
C PHE A 476 -7.07 11.17 -10.03
N ASN A 477 -7.23 12.14 -9.13
CA ASN A 477 -6.17 13.09 -8.77
C ASN A 477 -5.77 12.88 -7.31
N GLY A 478 -4.60 12.28 -7.11
CA GLY A 478 -4.20 11.84 -5.79
C GLY A 478 -3.06 10.83 -5.81
N LYS A 479 -2.97 10.04 -4.74
CA LYS A 479 -1.96 8.99 -4.57
C LYS A 479 -2.61 7.68 -4.15
N ILE A 480 -2.08 6.57 -4.65
CA ILE A 480 -2.49 5.21 -4.28
C ILE A 480 -1.28 4.47 -3.73
N PHE A 481 -1.49 3.73 -2.64
CA PHE A 481 -0.49 2.88 -2.01
C PHE A 481 -1.12 1.53 -1.63
N ASP A 482 -0.31 0.46 -1.67
CA ASP A 482 -0.66 -0.86 -1.17
C ASP A 482 -2.03 -1.39 -1.62
N PHE A 483 -2.17 -1.62 -2.93
CA PHE A 483 -3.37 -2.22 -3.51
C PHE A 483 -3.29 -3.76 -3.45
N ARG A 484 -4.30 -4.39 -2.83
CA ARG A 484 -4.38 -5.84 -2.63
C ARG A 484 -5.74 -6.39 -3.04
N MET A 485 -5.73 -7.58 -3.64
CA MET A 485 -6.93 -8.38 -3.90
C MET A 485 -6.78 -9.73 -3.23
N TYR A 486 -7.82 -10.17 -2.52
CA TYR A 486 -7.83 -11.44 -1.81
C TYR A 486 -8.94 -12.36 -2.29
N ASN A 487 -8.65 -13.66 -2.37
CA ASN A 487 -9.67 -14.70 -2.55
C ASN A 487 -10.25 -15.22 -1.23
N SER A 488 -9.65 -14.81 -0.11
CA SER A 488 -10.10 -15.11 1.25
C SER A 488 -10.76 -13.89 1.89
N ILE A 489 -11.52 -14.16 2.94
CA ILE A 489 -12.12 -13.13 3.79
C ILE A 489 -11.01 -12.50 4.65
N LEU A 490 -10.98 -11.17 4.72
CA LEU A 490 -10.08 -10.46 5.60
C LEU A 490 -10.64 -10.40 7.02
N SER A 491 -9.91 -10.99 7.96
CA SER A 491 -10.21 -10.87 9.39
C SER A 491 -9.84 -9.49 9.93
N GLU A 492 -10.53 -9.01 10.96
CA GLU A 492 -10.21 -7.71 11.57
C GLU A 492 -8.77 -7.60 12.07
N PRO A 493 -8.16 -8.63 12.69
CA PRO A 493 -6.74 -8.60 13.06
C PRO A 493 -5.81 -8.40 11.85
N LYS A 494 -6.09 -9.08 10.73
CA LYS A 494 -5.30 -8.95 9.49
C LYS A 494 -5.42 -7.56 8.88
N ILE A 495 -6.62 -6.97 8.91
CA ILE A 495 -6.85 -5.58 8.47
C ILE A 495 -6.03 -4.61 9.34
N LYS A 496 -6.05 -4.79 10.67
CA LYS A 496 -5.26 -3.94 11.60
C LYS A 496 -3.76 -4.04 11.33
N LYS A 497 -3.21 -5.25 11.14
CA LYS A 497 -1.79 -5.43 10.78
C LYS A 497 -1.45 -4.76 9.45
N THR A 498 -2.31 -4.93 8.44
CA THR A 498 -2.15 -4.27 7.13
C THR A 498 -2.09 -2.74 7.26
N ILE A 499 -2.91 -2.17 8.15
CA ILE A 499 -2.90 -0.73 8.42
C ILE A 499 -1.62 -0.31 9.11
N VAL A 500 -1.21 -0.99 10.18
CA VAL A 500 0.04 -0.65 10.90
C VAL A 500 1.24 -0.74 9.97
N TRP A 501 1.32 -1.80 9.15
CA TRP A 501 2.34 -1.94 8.13
C TRP A 501 2.34 -0.76 7.14
N GLY A 502 1.17 -0.36 6.66
CA GLY A 502 1.03 0.77 5.75
C GLY A 502 1.36 2.12 6.38
N GLN A 503 0.97 2.36 7.63
CA GLN A 503 1.26 3.59 8.37
C GLN A 503 2.77 3.76 8.59
N ASN A 504 3.47 2.66 8.94
CA ASN A 504 4.92 2.63 9.06
C ASN A 504 5.60 3.05 7.75
N LYS A 505 5.11 2.55 6.61
CA LYS A 505 5.65 2.85 5.27
C LYS A 505 5.31 4.25 4.78
N LEU A 506 4.15 4.78 5.14
CA LEU A 506 3.72 6.14 4.80
C LEU A 506 4.27 7.20 5.77
N GLY A 507 4.89 6.79 6.89
CA GLY A 507 5.41 7.71 7.91
C GLY A 507 4.33 8.49 8.66
N ILE A 508 3.14 7.90 8.83
CA ILE A 508 1.95 8.57 9.40
C ILE A 508 1.55 8.04 10.80
N ASN A 509 2.51 7.47 11.52
CA ASN A 509 2.31 6.91 12.87
C ASN A 509 1.90 7.95 13.92
#